data_AF-A0A4Q4TSJ2-F1
#
_entry.id   AF-A0A4Q4TSJ2-F1
#
_cell.length_a   1.000
_cell.length_b   1.000
_cell.length_c   1.000
_cell.angle_alpha   90.00
_cell.angle_beta   90.00
_cell.angle_gamma   90.00
#
_symmetry.space_group_name_H-M   'P 1'
#
loop_
_entity.id
_entity.type
_entity.pdbx_description
1 polymer ?
#
loop_
_entity_poly.entity_id
_entity_poly.type
_entity_poly.pdbx_seq_one_letter_code
_entity_poly.pdbx_strand_id
1 'polypeptide(L)'
;MLPGATVDLGVTSKPIYKSPWVQEYAREDAVGLFTLLPIDRSATFACIAYFESGSLAIKPSSLENVMAIVAGGSIYIAAPLLSDPSEVPREYEVKRIRGSIGKPGIALLIPPQNTQFRQGLESEHWNLVNHNPFDGKLEDSFSSTTMYLWFTEYVLPLDVGDHGSKSFEIYFLESVVSVHDKGKWVADLDIIKQLEGDSLVRILRDDCAGHDHGSTAFEIPIGHHKLTTIDDWNELLDGPEFVGIVRSHDNWLGRLATASLSAQLGYRTFVLPKSLCWTCVATAWVNLREGPALERNAWEFHQMEAKEILELMSGLVLVY
;
A
#
# COMPACT_ATOMS: atom_id res chain seq x y z
N MET A 1 -6.61 -17.40 -10.73
CA MET A 1 -8.05 -17.73 -10.79
C MET A 1 -8.69 -17.32 -9.48
N LEU A 2 -9.88 -16.69 -9.50
CA LEU A 2 -10.63 -16.26 -8.33
C LEU A 2 -11.66 -17.35 -7.95
N PRO A 3 -11.42 -18.17 -6.91
CA PRO A 3 -12.29 -19.30 -6.62
C PRO A 3 -13.72 -18.85 -6.29
N GLY A 4 -14.70 -19.48 -6.96
CA GLY A 4 -16.12 -19.20 -6.74
C GLY A 4 -16.61 -17.84 -7.21
N ALA A 5 -15.84 -17.15 -8.06
CA ALA A 5 -16.32 -16.00 -8.83
C ALA A 5 -17.39 -16.44 -9.84
N THR A 6 -18.34 -15.56 -10.12
CA THR A 6 -19.42 -15.79 -11.08
C THR A 6 -19.13 -15.11 -12.40
N VAL A 7 -19.76 -15.60 -13.47
CA VAL A 7 -19.70 -15.00 -14.80
C VAL A 7 -21.12 -14.92 -15.33
N ASP A 8 -21.53 -13.73 -15.74
CA ASP A 8 -22.80 -13.52 -16.40
C ASP A 8 -22.74 -14.04 -17.84
N LEU A 9 -23.78 -14.78 -18.26
CA LEU A 9 -23.84 -15.40 -19.58
C LEU A 9 -23.94 -14.37 -20.72
N GLY A 10 -24.37 -13.15 -20.42
CA GLY A 10 -24.41 -12.02 -21.33
C GLY A 10 -23.06 -11.74 -21.98
N VAL A 11 -21.94 -12.10 -21.34
CA VAL A 11 -20.59 -11.96 -21.92
C VAL A 11 -20.46 -12.70 -23.26
N THR A 12 -21.19 -13.80 -23.44
CA THR A 12 -21.14 -14.59 -24.68
C THR A 12 -21.78 -13.88 -25.88
N SER A 13 -22.50 -12.77 -25.65
CA SER A 13 -23.16 -12.00 -26.70
C SER A 13 -22.20 -11.19 -27.58
N LYS A 14 -20.98 -10.89 -27.10
CA LYS A 14 -19.98 -10.09 -27.83
C LYS A 14 -18.59 -10.74 -27.71
N PRO A 15 -17.78 -10.76 -28.79
CA PRO A 15 -16.41 -11.23 -28.68
C PRO A 15 -15.57 -10.37 -27.75
N ILE A 16 -14.80 -11.00 -26.85
CA ILE A 16 -13.96 -10.33 -25.84
C ILE A 16 -13.00 -9.31 -26.47
N TYR A 17 -12.43 -9.62 -27.64
CA TYR A 17 -11.49 -8.72 -28.31
C TYR A 17 -12.12 -7.38 -28.74
N LYS A 18 -13.45 -7.28 -28.81
CA LYS A 18 -14.16 -6.02 -29.10
C LYS A 18 -14.45 -5.19 -27.84
N SER A 19 -14.08 -5.68 -26.66
CA SER A 19 -14.32 -4.94 -25.42
C SER A 19 -13.40 -3.71 -25.31
N PRO A 20 -13.92 -2.56 -24.85
CA PRO A 20 -13.15 -1.34 -24.59
C PRO A 20 -11.84 -1.55 -23.82
N TRP A 21 -11.84 -2.37 -22.77
CA TRP A 21 -10.63 -2.63 -21.99
C TRP A 21 -9.57 -3.40 -22.79
N VAL A 22 -9.94 -4.30 -23.71
CA VAL A 22 -8.95 -4.94 -24.61
C VAL A 22 -8.42 -3.94 -25.64
N GLN A 23 -9.29 -3.10 -26.19
CA GLN A 23 -8.94 -2.14 -27.24
C GLN A 23 -7.99 -1.04 -26.75
N GLU A 24 -8.12 -0.60 -25.49
CA GLU A 24 -7.26 0.44 -24.90
C GLU A 24 -5.80 -0.02 -24.77
N TYR A 25 -5.57 -1.31 -24.46
CA TYR A 25 -4.22 -1.89 -24.38
C TYR A 25 -3.72 -2.45 -25.73
N ALA A 26 -4.57 -2.61 -26.74
CA ALA A 26 -4.22 -3.19 -28.04
C ALA A 26 -3.61 -2.18 -29.04
N ARG A 27 -2.84 -1.17 -28.59
CA ARG A 27 -2.25 -0.15 -29.48
C ARG A 27 -1.42 -0.76 -30.63
N GLU A 28 -1.40 -0.02 -31.74
CA GLU A 28 -1.13 -0.36 -33.16
C GLU A 28 0.13 -1.18 -33.52
N ASP A 29 1.05 -1.45 -32.58
CA ASP A 29 2.33 -2.15 -32.84
C ASP A 29 2.32 -3.65 -32.50
N ALA A 30 1.18 -4.20 -32.04
CA ALA A 30 1.03 -5.64 -31.77
C ALA A 30 0.85 -6.44 -33.07
N VAL A 31 1.89 -6.46 -33.91
CA VAL A 31 2.03 -7.41 -35.01
C VAL A 31 2.30 -8.79 -34.41
N GLY A 32 1.23 -9.53 -34.12
CA GLY A 32 1.35 -10.95 -33.77
C GLY A 32 0.33 -11.43 -32.74
N LEU A 33 -0.41 -12.47 -33.12
CA LEU A 33 -1.19 -13.34 -32.24
C LEU A 33 -0.47 -13.57 -30.88
N PHE A 34 -1.20 -13.34 -29.77
CA PHE A 34 -0.81 -13.67 -28.38
C PHE A 34 0.22 -12.80 -27.65
N THR A 35 0.32 -11.50 -27.92
CA THR A 35 0.94 -10.59 -26.95
C THR A 35 0.12 -10.59 -25.65
N LEU A 36 0.76 -10.98 -24.54
CA LEU A 36 0.20 -10.86 -23.20
C LEU A 36 -0.16 -9.38 -22.99
N LEU A 37 -1.45 -9.06 -22.94
CA LEU A 37 -1.90 -7.72 -22.59
C LEU A 37 -1.26 -7.38 -21.23
N PRO A 38 -0.54 -6.24 -21.10
CA PRO A 38 -0.11 -5.79 -19.79
C PRO A 38 -1.37 -5.43 -19.00
N ILE A 39 -1.80 -6.35 -18.14
CA ILE A 39 -2.96 -6.17 -17.28
C ILE A 39 -2.44 -5.56 -15.99
N ASP A 40 -2.93 -4.38 -15.66
CA ASP A 40 -2.76 -3.73 -14.36
C ASP A 40 -4.02 -3.92 -13.48
N ARG A 41 -4.05 -3.27 -12.31
CA ARG A 41 -5.22 -3.29 -11.41
C ARG A 41 -6.48 -2.82 -12.12
N SER A 42 -6.40 -1.69 -12.81
CA SER A 42 -7.53 -1.04 -13.49
C SER A 42 -8.12 -1.93 -14.58
N ALA A 43 -7.26 -2.54 -15.40
CA ALA A 43 -7.65 -3.51 -16.42
C ALA A 43 -8.32 -4.75 -15.80
N THR A 44 -7.76 -5.24 -14.69
CA THR A 44 -8.34 -6.38 -13.96
C THR A 44 -9.74 -6.05 -13.44
N PHE A 45 -9.92 -4.86 -12.88
CA PHE A 45 -11.21 -4.37 -12.39
C PHE A 45 -12.23 -4.15 -13.51
N ALA A 46 -11.82 -3.58 -14.65
CA ALA A 46 -12.67 -3.47 -15.83
C ALA A 46 -13.12 -4.86 -16.33
N CYS A 47 -12.20 -5.82 -16.35
CA CYS A 47 -12.45 -7.21 -16.72
C CYS A 47 -13.45 -7.88 -15.76
N ILE A 48 -13.25 -7.75 -14.45
CA ILE A 48 -14.18 -8.27 -13.43
C ILE A 48 -15.57 -7.67 -13.60
N ALA A 49 -15.68 -6.35 -13.74
CA ALA A 49 -16.97 -5.68 -13.91
C ALA A 49 -17.69 -6.14 -15.19
N TYR A 50 -16.96 -6.36 -16.28
CA TYR A 50 -17.52 -6.90 -17.52
C TYR A 50 -18.04 -8.33 -17.35
N PHE A 51 -17.27 -9.20 -16.68
CA PHE A 51 -17.70 -10.58 -16.44
C PHE A 51 -18.86 -10.71 -15.44
N GLU A 52 -18.94 -9.83 -14.44
CA GLU A 52 -20.05 -9.82 -13.47
C GLU A 52 -21.33 -9.17 -14.02
N SER A 53 -21.21 -8.21 -14.95
CA SER A 53 -22.37 -7.54 -15.55
C SER A 53 -22.88 -8.18 -16.84
N GLY A 54 -22.04 -8.93 -17.55
CA GLY A 54 -22.37 -9.51 -18.85
C GLY A 54 -22.19 -8.56 -20.03
N SER A 55 -22.16 -7.25 -19.81
CA SER A 55 -22.23 -6.26 -20.89
C SER A 55 -21.48 -4.96 -20.61
N LEU A 56 -21.27 -4.57 -19.35
CA LEU A 56 -20.70 -3.29 -18.98
C LEU A 56 -19.20 -3.28 -19.24
N ALA A 57 -18.79 -2.50 -20.24
CA ALA A 57 -17.41 -2.36 -20.58
C ALA A 57 -16.89 -0.99 -20.14
N ILE A 58 -16.21 -0.99 -18.99
CA ILE A 58 -15.61 0.20 -18.39
C ILE A 58 -14.22 0.40 -18.98
N LYS A 59 -13.82 1.65 -19.16
CA LYS A 59 -12.45 2.00 -19.56
C LYS A 59 -11.51 1.87 -18.34
N PRO A 60 -10.39 1.12 -18.44
CA PRO A 60 -9.39 1.01 -17.39
C PRO A 60 -8.94 2.37 -16.82
N SER A 61 -8.74 3.39 -17.66
CA SER A 61 -8.38 4.75 -17.22
C SER A 61 -9.38 5.41 -16.26
N SER A 62 -10.63 4.93 -16.18
CA SER A 62 -11.61 5.43 -15.19
C SER A 62 -11.53 4.73 -13.83
N LEU A 63 -10.67 3.73 -13.67
CA LEU A 63 -10.58 2.87 -12.49
C LEU A 63 -9.28 3.04 -11.69
N GLU A 64 -8.46 4.03 -12.01
CA GLU A 64 -7.13 4.25 -11.40
C GLU A 64 -7.18 4.29 -9.86
N ASN A 65 -8.17 5.00 -9.31
CA ASN A 65 -8.37 5.19 -7.87
C ASN A 65 -9.26 4.11 -7.23
N VAL A 66 -9.72 3.12 -7.99
CA VAL A 66 -10.58 2.06 -7.43
C VAL A 66 -9.70 1.08 -6.66
N MET A 67 -10.07 0.83 -5.40
CA MET A 67 -9.38 -0.11 -4.52
C MET A 67 -10.08 -1.47 -4.42
N ALA A 68 -11.39 -1.50 -4.70
CA ALA A 68 -12.17 -2.73 -4.72
C ALA A 68 -13.47 -2.60 -5.54
N ILE A 69 -14.01 -3.73 -5.99
CA ILE A 69 -15.32 -3.83 -6.65
C ILE A 69 -16.25 -4.72 -5.82
N VAL A 70 -17.47 -4.28 -5.58
CA VAL A 70 -18.55 -5.10 -5.02
C VAL A 70 -19.52 -5.47 -6.12
N ALA A 71 -19.63 -6.76 -6.43
CA ALA A 71 -20.53 -7.29 -7.46
C ALA A 71 -20.93 -8.74 -7.15
N GLY A 72 -22.17 -9.13 -7.44
CA GLY A 72 -22.59 -10.54 -7.39
C GLY A 72 -22.42 -11.22 -6.02
N GLY A 73 -22.55 -10.48 -4.91
CA GLY A 73 -22.31 -11.02 -3.56
C GLY A 73 -20.83 -11.32 -3.26
N SER A 74 -19.93 -10.71 -4.03
CA SER A 74 -18.49 -10.79 -3.88
C SER A 74 -17.89 -9.38 -3.74
N ILE A 75 -16.79 -9.28 -3.00
CA ILE A 75 -15.94 -8.10 -2.94
C ILE A 75 -14.57 -8.49 -3.50
N TYR A 76 -14.17 -7.83 -4.57
CA TYR A 76 -12.93 -8.00 -5.29
C TYR A 76 -11.98 -6.88 -4.87
N ILE A 77 -10.95 -7.21 -4.10
CA ILE A 77 -10.07 -6.24 -3.44
C ILE A 77 -8.69 -6.30 -4.07
N ALA A 78 -8.09 -5.14 -4.37
CA ALA A 78 -6.70 -5.12 -4.83
C ALA A 78 -5.79 -5.75 -3.78
N ALA A 79 -4.93 -6.69 -4.19
CA ALA A 79 -4.10 -7.46 -3.27
C ALA A 79 -3.26 -6.64 -2.29
N PRO A 80 -2.72 -5.46 -2.66
CA PRO A 80 -1.97 -4.62 -1.72
C PRO A 80 -2.74 -4.19 -0.46
N LEU A 81 -4.08 -4.11 -0.48
CA LEU A 81 -4.88 -3.80 0.72
C LEU A 81 -4.90 -4.94 1.75
N LEU A 82 -4.53 -6.16 1.32
CA LEU A 82 -4.64 -7.39 2.10
C LEU A 82 -3.32 -8.15 2.15
N SER A 83 -2.21 -7.45 1.97
CA SER A 83 -0.87 -8.02 1.96
C SER A 83 0.06 -7.19 2.83
N ASP A 84 1.14 -7.83 3.25
CA ASP A 84 2.21 -7.14 3.95
C ASP A 84 2.87 -6.11 3.03
N PRO A 85 3.19 -4.89 3.49
CA PRO A 85 3.84 -3.89 2.63
C PRO A 85 5.26 -4.30 2.19
N SER A 86 5.89 -5.28 2.84
CA SER A 86 7.17 -5.88 2.41
C SER A 86 7.00 -6.85 1.24
N GLU A 87 5.78 -7.37 1.03
CA GLU A 87 5.43 -8.14 -0.16
C GLU A 87 5.20 -7.19 -1.34
N VAL A 88 5.48 -7.68 -2.54
CA VAL A 88 5.14 -6.98 -3.78
C VAL A 88 4.15 -7.86 -4.54
N PRO A 89 2.84 -7.76 -4.23
CA PRO A 89 1.81 -8.40 -5.03
C PRO A 89 1.93 -7.94 -6.49
N ARG A 90 1.44 -8.77 -7.41
CA ARG A 90 1.43 -8.36 -8.83
C ARG A 90 0.43 -7.22 -9.01
N GLU A 91 0.70 -6.30 -9.94
CA GLU A 91 -0.16 -5.12 -10.17
C GLU A 91 -1.61 -5.49 -10.51
N TYR A 92 -1.84 -6.64 -11.16
CA TYR A 92 -3.16 -7.18 -11.48
C TYR A 92 -3.75 -8.12 -10.42
N GLU A 93 -3.06 -8.31 -9.30
CA GLU A 93 -3.48 -9.28 -8.30
C GLU A 93 -4.69 -8.75 -7.51
N VAL A 94 -5.77 -9.53 -7.55
CA VAL A 94 -7.02 -9.23 -6.86
C VAL A 94 -7.38 -10.42 -5.97
N LYS A 95 -7.81 -10.16 -4.75
CA LYS A 95 -8.34 -11.16 -3.81
C LYS A 95 -9.85 -11.03 -3.73
N ARG A 96 -10.55 -12.16 -3.70
CA ARG A 96 -12.01 -12.20 -3.58
C ARG A 96 -12.42 -12.61 -2.17
N ILE A 97 -13.33 -11.85 -1.57
CA ILE A 97 -14.07 -12.25 -0.38
C ILE A 97 -15.57 -12.32 -0.69
N ARG A 98 -16.30 -13.16 0.04
CA ARG A 98 -17.77 -13.21 -0.06
C ARG A 98 -18.37 -12.10 0.80
N GLY A 99 -19.30 -11.35 0.24
CA GLY A 99 -19.96 -10.25 0.93
C GLY A 99 -20.68 -9.32 -0.03
N SER A 100 -21.65 -8.57 0.51
CA SER A 100 -22.32 -7.50 -0.21
C SER A 100 -22.45 -6.28 0.69
N ILE A 101 -22.71 -5.12 0.09
CA ILE A 101 -22.93 -3.86 0.80
C ILE A 101 -24.41 -3.52 0.94
N GLY A 102 -25.30 -4.48 0.65
CA GLY A 102 -26.75 -4.29 0.74
C GLY A 102 -27.36 -3.35 -0.31
N LYS A 103 -26.58 -2.87 -1.28
CA LYS A 103 -27.06 -2.01 -2.39
C LYS A 103 -27.05 -2.80 -3.72
N PRO A 104 -28.04 -2.59 -4.60
CA PRO A 104 -28.04 -3.18 -5.93
C PRO A 104 -26.97 -2.55 -6.84
N GLY A 105 -26.62 -3.26 -7.91
CA GLY A 105 -25.62 -2.82 -8.90
C GLY A 105 -24.18 -3.22 -8.55
N ILE A 106 -23.24 -2.68 -9.31
CA ILE A 106 -21.79 -2.81 -9.12
C ILE A 106 -21.27 -1.56 -8.43
N ALA A 107 -20.69 -1.71 -7.24
CA ALA A 107 -20.06 -0.59 -6.54
C ALA A 107 -18.55 -0.61 -6.75
N LEU A 108 -18.01 0.50 -7.22
CA LEU A 108 -16.58 0.76 -7.36
C LEU A 108 -16.10 1.53 -6.13
N LEU A 109 -15.38 0.87 -5.23
CA LEU A 109 -14.94 1.47 -3.97
C LEU A 109 -13.72 2.36 -4.22
N ILE A 110 -13.83 3.64 -3.87
CA ILE A 110 -12.76 4.65 -4.00
C ILE A 110 -12.44 5.26 -2.63
N PRO A 111 -11.17 5.61 -2.35
CA PRO A 111 -10.82 6.32 -1.12
C PRO A 111 -11.39 7.76 -1.14
N PRO A 112 -11.58 8.39 0.04
CA PRO A 112 -11.92 9.80 0.12
C PRO A 112 -10.82 10.68 -0.48
N GLN A 113 -11.19 11.85 -1.02
CA GLN A 113 -10.21 12.80 -1.56
C GLN A 113 -9.21 13.30 -0.51
N ASN A 114 -9.67 13.49 0.72
CA ASN A 114 -8.85 13.96 1.83
C ASN A 114 -9.00 12.98 3.00
N THR A 115 -7.93 12.22 3.27
CA THR A 115 -7.82 11.36 4.45
C THR A 115 -7.61 12.20 5.70
N GLN A 116 -8.33 11.86 6.77
CA GLN A 116 -8.18 12.51 8.06
C GLN A 116 -7.28 11.70 8.97
N PHE A 117 -6.62 12.34 9.92
CA PHE A 117 -5.91 11.68 11.00
C PHE A 117 -6.07 12.51 12.27
N ARG A 118 -5.89 11.88 13.43
CA ARG A 118 -6.02 12.55 14.72
C ARG A 118 -5.04 13.72 14.78
N GLN A 119 -5.58 14.94 14.71
CA GLN A 119 -4.79 16.17 14.79
C GLN A 119 -4.50 16.50 16.24
N GLY A 120 -3.21 16.46 16.58
CA GLY A 120 -2.73 16.89 17.88
C GLY A 120 -3.28 16.05 19.03
N LEU A 121 -2.64 16.21 20.17
CA LEU A 121 -3.18 15.77 21.43
C LEU A 121 -4.43 16.61 21.69
N GLU A 122 -5.60 15.99 21.81
CA GLU A 122 -6.78 16.67 22.37
C GLU A 122 -6.29 17.43 23.61
N SER A 123 -6.56 18.74 23.72
CA SER A 123 -5.99 19.61 24.77
C SER A 123 -6.23 19.13 26.21
N GLU A 124 -7.03 18.09 26.40
CA GLU A 124 -7.31 17.42 27.67
C GLU A 124 -6.37 16.23 27.98
N HIS A 125 -5.59 15.78 27.00
CA HIS A 125 -4.64 14.68 27.10
C HIS A 125 -3.22 15.18 26.82
N TRP A 126 -2.49 15.62 27.84
CA TRP A 126 -1.03 15.73 27.70
C TRP A 126 -0.46 14.28 27.60
N ASN A 127 -0.47 13.68 26.42
CA ASN A 127 0.30 12.44 26.26
C ASN A 127 1.74 12.89 26.07
N LEU A 128 2.59 12.63 27.06
CA LEU A 128 4.03 12.74 26.89
C LEU A 128 4.42 11.77 25.77
N VAL A 129 4.73 12.30 24.59
CA VAL A 129 5.33 11.52 23.51
C VAL A 129 6.78 11.30 23.88
N ASN A 130 7.19 10.04 24.07
CA ASN A 130 8.54 9.69 24.50
C ASN A 130 9.32 9.06 23.35
N HIS A 131 10.05 9.90 22.61
CA HIS A 131 10.97 9.44 21.57
C HIS A 131 12.21 8.77 22.20
N ASN A 132 12.08 7.50 22.60
CA ASN A 132 13.15 6.73 23.24
C ASN A 132 14.20 6.26 22.22
N PRO A 133 15.48 6.18 22.60
CA PRO A 133 16.52 5.61 21.74
C PRO A 133 16.24 4.13 21.42
N PHE A 134 16.57 3.72 20.19
CA PHE A 134 16.40 2.34 19.76
C PHE A 134 17.34 1.38 20.50
N ASP A 135 16.74 0.40 21.17
CA ASP A 135 17.41 -0.56 22.03
C ASP A 135 17.84 -1.85 21.29
N GLY A 136 17.64 -1.91 19.97
CA GLY A 136 17.99 -3.07 19.16
C GLY A 136 16.92 -4.16 19.16
N LYS A 137 15.85 -4.05 19.97
CA LYS A 137 14.84 -5.09 20.06
C LYS A 137 13.78 -4.95 18.99
N LEU A 138 13.37 -6.11 18.52
CA LEU A 138 12.38 -6.31 17.49
C LEU A 138 11.08 -6.77 18.19
N GLU A 139 10.18 -5.82 18.43
CA GLU A 139 8.94 -6.04 19.19
C GLU A 139 7.70 -5.72 18.32
N ASP A 140 6.52 -6.13 18.77
CA ASP A 140 5.23 -5.74 18.19
C ASP A 140 4.49 -4.81 19.14
N SER A 141 4.76 -3.52 19.01
CA SER A 141 4.12 -2.45 19.78
C SER A 141 2.73 -2.10 19.22
N PHE A 142 2.40 -2.60 18.01
CA PHE A 142 1.15 -2.33 17.28
C PHE A 142 0.17 -3.52 17.29
N SER A 143 0.33 -4.46 18.23
CA SER A 143 -0.52 -5.66 18.36
C SER A 143 -2.02 -5.38 18.55
N SER A 144 -2.38 -4.19 19.03
CA SER A 144 -3.77 -3.75 19.22
C SER A 144 -4.37 -3.02 18.01
N THR A 145 -3.64 -2.98 16.89
CA THR A 145 -4.09 -2.34 15.65
C THR A 145 -5.23 -3.12 14.99
N THR A 146 -6.27 -2.39 14.61
CA THR A 146 -7.40 -2.90 13.84
C THR A 146 -7.71 -1.96 12.69
N MET A 147 -8.20 -2.51 11.57
CA MET A 147 -8.61 -1.72 10.42
C MET A 147 -10.08 -1.98 10.10
N TYR A 148 -10.82 -0.91 9.84
CA TYR A 148 -12.23 -0.95 9.47
C TYR A 148 -12.41 -0.37 8.08
N LEU A 149 -13.32 -0.99 7.32
CA LEU A 149 -13.85 -0.43 6.08
C LEU A 149 -15.27 0.06 6.37
N TRP A 150 -15.53 1.32 6.09
CA TRP A 150 -16.88 1.87 6.14
C TRP A 150 -17.17 2.72 4.90
N PHE A 151 -18.45 2.90 4.60
CA PHE A 151 -18.90 3.61 3.41
C PHE A 151 -19.43 4.97 3.82
N THR A 152 -19.04 6.01 3.10
CA THR A 152 -19.75 7.29 3.22
C THR A 152 -21.06 7.20 2.43
N GLU A 153 -21.82 8.29 2.42
CA GLU A 153 -23.03 8.39 1.60
C GLU A 153 -22.75 8.94 0.19
N TYR A 154 -21.50 9.29 -0.11
CA TYR A 154 -21.12 9.84 -1.40
C TYR A 154 -21.12 8.74 -2.47
N VAL A 155 -21.98 8.94 -3.47
CA VAL A 155 -22.14 8.05 -4.61
C VAL A 155 -22.06 8.86 -5.89
N LEU A 156 -21.25 8.41 -6.84
CA LEU A 156 -21.14 9.02 -8.17
C LEU A 156 -21.47 7.96 -9.24
N PRO A 157 -22.62 8.09 -9.94
CA PRO A 157 -22.94 7.22 -11.06
C PRO A 157 -21.87 7.26 -12.14
N LEU A 158 -21.52 6.09 -12.69
CA LEU A 158 -20.60 6.02 -13.82
C LEU A 158 -21.42 5.88 -15.11
N ASP A 159 -21.26 6.85 -16.02
CA ASP A 159 -21.89 6.80 -17.34
C ASP A 159 -21.09 5.86 -18.26
N VAL A 160 -21.72 4.74 -18.61
CA VAL A 160 -21.19 3.71 -19.51
C VAL A 160 -21.71 3.85 -20.94
N GLY A 161 -22.47 4.91 -21.25
CA GLY A 161 -22.97 5.21 -22.59
C GLY A 161 -24.14 4.34 -23.06
N ASP A 162 -24.80 3.62 -22.15
CA ASP A 162 -26.05 2.91 -22.44
C ASP A 162 -27.26 3.76 -22.00
N HIS A 163 -28.26 3.89 -22.87
CA HIS A 163 -29.44 4.71 -22.64
C HIS A 163 -30.68 3.84 -22.57
N GLY A 164 -31.46 3.93 -21.48
CA GLY A 164 -32.77 3.28 -21.35
C GLY A 164 -32.92 2.31 -20.17
N SER A 165 -31.84 2.00 -19.44
CA SER A 165 -31.91 1.28 -18.16
C SER A 165 -32.22 2.27 -17.02
N LYS A 166 -33.15 1.89 -16.12
CA LYS A 166 -33.67 2.75 -15.03
C LYS A 166 -32.89 2.64 -13.71
N SER A 167 -31.86 1.81 -13.67
CA SER A 167 -31.08 1.51 -12.47
C SER A 167 -29.62 1.91 -12.70
N PHE A 168 -28.96 2.51 -11.70
CA PHE A 168 -27.50 2.65 -11.72
C PHE A 168 -26.89 1.25 -11.63
N GLU A 169 -26.58 0.64 -12.77
CA GLU A 169 -25.94 -0.67 -12.82
C GLU A 169 -24.51 -0.59 -12.25
N ILE A 170 -23.91 0.61 -12.28
CA ILE A 170 -22.58 0.86 -11.77
C ILE A 170 -22.39 2.28 -11.22
N TYR A 171 -21.64 2.41 -10.12
CA TYR A 171 -21.34 3.69 -9.48
C TYR A 171 -20.07 3.61 -8.64
N PHE A 172 -19.42 4.76 -8.45
CA PHE A 172 -18.40 4.92 -7.42
C PHE A 172 -19.04 5.11 -6.05
N LEU A 173 -18.47 4.46 -5.05
CA LEU A 173 -18.85 4.57 -3.64
C LEU A 173 -17.61 4.96 -2.85
N GLU A 174 -17.65 6.16 -2.27
CA GLU A 174 -16.57 6.59 -1.39
C GLU A 174 -16.55 5.70 -0.13
N SER A 175 -15.37 5.15 0.12
CA SER A 175 -15.14 4.08 1.07
C SER A 175 -13.87 4.39 1.85
N VAL A 176 -13.99 4.45 3.17
CA VAL A 176 -12.92 4.88 4.06
C VAL A 176 -12.33 3.66 4.74
N VAL A 177 -11.00 3.52 4.64
CA VAL A 177 -10.25 2.55 5.42
C VAL A 177 -9.67 3.27 6.63
N SER A 178 -10.18 2.99 7.82
CA SER A 178 -9.72 3.62 9.07
C SER A 178 -8.89 2.66 9.91
N VAL A 179 -7.80 3.15 10.49
CA VAL A 179 -7.00 2.44 11.48
C VAL A 179 -7.38 2.89 12.89
N HIS A 180 -7.51 1.90 13.77
CA HIS A 180 -7.84 2.06 15.17
C HIS A 180 -6.79 1.35 16.04
N ASP A 181 -6.47 1.96 17.18
CA ASP A 181 -5.65 1.37 18.23
C ASP A 181 -6.45 1.26 19.51
N LYS A 182 -6.52 0.04 20.08
CA LYS A 182 -7.27 -0.24 21.31
C LYS A 182 -8.73 0.27 21.23
N GLY A 183 -9.33 0.15 20.04
CA GLY A 183 -10.69 0.61 19.73
C GLY A 183 -10.83 2.11 19.44
N LYS A 184 -9.80 2.92 19.61
CA LYS A 184 -9.83 4.36 19.32
C LYS A 184 -9.37 4.64 17.91
N TRP A 185 -10.09 5.51 17.20
CA TRP A 185 -9.69 5.94 15.85
C TRP A 185 -8.35 6.68 15.89
N VAL A 186 -7.52 6.41 14.89
CA VAL A 186 -6.20 7.03 14.73
C VAL A 186 -6.15 7.83 13.43
N ALA A 187 -6.46 7.19 12.30
CA ALA A 187 -6.40 7.81 10.99
C ALA A 187 -7.23 7.07 9.95
N ASP A 188 -7.56 7.77 8.87
CA ASP A 188 -8.01 7.22 7.61
C ASP A 188 -6.80 7.06 6.67
N LEU A 189 -6.78 5.98 5.90
CA LEU A 189 -5.65 5.57 5.08
C LEU A 189 -6.02 5.50 3.60
N ASP A 190 -5.19 6.10 2.76
CA ASP A 190 -5.20 5.89 1.31
C ASP A 190 -4.10 4.90 0.89
N ILE A 191 -4.28 3.63 1.26
CA ILE A 191 -3.24 2.59 1.17
C ILE A 191 -2.68 2.45 -0.24
N ILE A 192 -3.53 2.40 -1.25
CA ILE A 192 -3.10 2.21 -2.65
C ILE A 192 -2.16 3.34 -3.06
N LYS A 193 -2.59 4.59 -2.87
CA LYS A 193 -1.80 5.76 -3.22
C LYS A 193 -0.46 5.78 -2.47
N GLN A 194 -0.45 5.41 -1.19
CA GLN A 194 0.78 5.44 -0.40
C GLN A 194 1.75 4.31 -0.77
N LEU A 195 1.26 3.11 -1.07
CA LEU A 195 2.09 1.98 -1.46
C LEU A 195 2.70 2.12 -2.87
N GLU A 196 2.05 2.92 -3.73
CA GLU A 196 2.50 3.25 -5.10
C GLU A 196 3.35 4.53 -5.16
N GLY A 197 3.42 5.29 -4.06
CA GLY A 197 4.14 6.56 -4.00
C GLY A 197 5.64 6.42 -3.77
N ASP A 198 6.40 7.43 -4.19
CA ASP A 198 7.86 7.52 -4.03
C ASP A 198 8.33 7.69 -2.57
N SER A 199 7.40 7.96 -1.65
CA SER A 199 7.71 8.10 -0.21
C SER A 199 8.02 6.75 0.44
N LEU A 200 7.57 5.64 -0.15
CA LEU A 200 7.75 4.30 0.39
C LEU A 200 8.75 3.48 -0.42
N VAL A 201 9.75 2.93 0.27
CA VAL A 201 10.79 2.08 -0.34
C VAL A 201 10.81 0.72 0.34
N ARG A 202 10.79 -0.33 -0.47
CA ARG A 202 10.83 -1.71 0.01
C ARG A 202 12.25 -2.22 -0.09
N ILE A 203 12.81 -2.69 1.02
CA ILE A 203 14.13 -3.33 1.01
C ILE A 203 13.92 -4.82 0.79
N LEU A 204 14.33 -5.33 -0.36
CA LEU A 204 14.19 -6.73 -0.71
C LEU A 204 15.40 -7.52 -0.22
N ARG A 205 15.17 -8.77 0.19
CA ARG A 205 16.24 -9.64 0.72
C ARG A 205 17.28 -9.98 -0.34
N ASP A 206 16.87 -10.05 -1.61
CA ASP A 206 17.75 -10.40 -2.74
C ASP A 206 18.84 -9.34 -2.97
N ASP A 207 18.62 -8.10 -2.50
CA ASP A 207 19.60 -7.01 -2.57
C ASP A 207 20.77 -7.17 -1.58
N CYS A 208 20.72 -8.16 -0.69
CA CYS A 208 21.77 -8.39 0.32
C CYS A 208 22.79 -9.48 -0.09
N ALA A 209 22.85 -9.88 -1.36
CA ALA A 209 23.84 -10.84 -1.85
C ALA A 209 25.28 -10.33 -1.64
N GLY A 210 26.03 -10.96 -0.72
CA GLY A 210 27.42 -10.62 -0.42
C GLY A 210 27.64 -9.89 0.91
N HIS A 211 26.57 -9.59 1.67
CA HIS A 211 26.70 -9.06 3.02
C HIS A 211 26.91 -10.18 4.05
N ASP A 212 27.82 -9.98 5.01
CA ASP A 212 27.99 -10.91 6.13
C ASP A 212 26.82 -10.75 7.11
N HIS A 213 25.94 -11.74 7.10
CA HIS A 213 24.82 -11.87 8.03
C HIS A 213 25.21 -12.60 9.32
N GLY A 214 26.49 -13.00 9.44
CA GLY A 214 27.10 -13.43 10.68
C GLY A 214 27.03 -12.31 11.72
N SER A 215 26.89 -12.70 12.97
CA SER A 215 26.45 -11.92 14.13
C SER A 215 27.30 -10.68 14.49
N THR A 216 28.24 -10.27 13.64
CA THR A 216 29.23 -9.21 13.87
C THR A 216 28.99 -7.93 13.04
N ALA A 217 28.08 -7.92 12.07
CA ALA A 217 27.73 -6.70 11.34
C ALA A 217 26.72 -5.77 12.09
N PHE A 218 26.31 -6.14 13.32
CA PHE A 218 25.03 -5.70 13.92
C PHE A 218 25.07 -5.13 15.36
N GLU A 219 26.22 -4.79 15.94
CA GLU A 219 26.24 -4.22 17.31
C GLU A 219 26.17 -2.68 17.38
N ILE A 220 26.26 -1.95 16.26
CA ILE A 220 26.62 -0.51 16.29
C ILE A 220 25.43 0.50 16.39
N PRO A 221 24.20 0.25 15.91
CA PRO A 221 23.13 1.27 16.02
C PRO A 221 22.42 1.28 17.39
N ILE A 222 22.62 0.26 18.23
CA ILE A 222 21.90 0.13 19.50
C ILE A 222 22.28 1.28 20.44
N GLY A 223 21.27 2.04 20.89
CA GLY A 223 21.45 3.21 21.75
C GLY A 223 22.00 4.45 21.05
N HIS A 224 22.02 4.48 19.71
CA HIS A 224 22.38 5.69 18.98
C HIS A 224 21.28 6.76 19.17
N HIS A 225 21.65 7.94 19.64
CA HIS A 225 20.72 9.03 19.95
C HIS A 225 19.89 9.54 18.75
N LYS A 226 20.27 9.21 17.51
CA LYS A 226 19.52 9.52 16.29
C LYS A 226 18.60 8.42 15.78
N LEU A 227 18.59 7.27 16.45
CA LEU A 227 17.65 6.19 16.18
C LEU A 227 16.64 6.18 17.31
N THR A 228 15.39 6.46 16.97
CA THR A 228 14.28 6.56 17.90
C THR A 228 13.32 5.41 17.66
N THR A 229 12.85 4.74 18.71
CA THR A 229 11.73 3.79 18.60
C THR A 229 10.42 4.51 18.44
N ILE A 230 9.57 3.98 17.58
CA ILE A 230 8.17 4.36 17.46
C ILE A 230 7.34 3.15 17.90
N ASP A 231 6.73 3.26 19.06
CA ASP A 231 5.96 2.21 19.73
C ASP A 231 4.48 2.52 19.84
N ASP A 232 4.08 3.77 19.62
CA ASP A 232 2.68 4.14 19.59
C ASP A 232 2.35 5.14 18.48
N TRP A 233 1.06 5.27 18.21
CA TRP A 233 0.55 6.11 17.15
C TRP A 233 0.79 7.62 17.38
N ASN A 234 0.92 8.08 18.63
CA ASN A 234 1.28 9.48 18.90
C ASN A 234 2.73 9.75 18.53
N GLU A 235 3.65 8.83 18.82
CA GLU A 235 5.05 8.94 18.40
C GLU A 235 5.17 9.01 16.88
N LEU A 236 4.36 8.22 16.16
CA LEU A 236 4.31 8.30 14.70
C LEU A 236 3.70 9.61 14.17
N LEU A 237 2.63 10.11 14.80
CA LEU A 237 1.93 11.33 14.39
C LEU A 237 2.72 12.61 14.72
N ASP A 238 3.44 12.63 15.85
CA ASP A 238 4.35 13.72 16.23
C ASP A 238 5.62 13.72 15.36
N GLY A 239 6.05 12.51 14.98
CA GLY A 239 7.17 12.28 14.08
C GLY A 239 8.53 12.26 14.79
N PRO A 240 9.47 11.42 14.34
CA PRO A 240 10.82 11.40 14.89
C PRO A 240 11.63 12.63 14.45
N GLU A 241 12.50 13.15 15.32
CA GLU A 241 13.46 14.21 14.96
C GLU A 241 14.50 13.72 13.92
N PHE A 242 14.88 12.44 14.01
CA PHE A 242 15.90 11.82 13.17
C PHE A 242 15.35 10.60 12.42
N VAL A 243 15.86 9.39 12.72
CA VAL A 243 15.34 8.13 12.18
C VAL A 243 14.36 7.54 13.19
N GLY A 244 13.12 7.30 12.77
CA GLY A 244 12.15 6.54 13.56
C GLY A 244 12.15 5.07 13.17
N ILE A 245 12.05 4.16 14.13
CA ILE A 245 11.95 2.72 13.91
C ILE A 245 10.63 2.25 14.49
N VAL A 246 9.66 2.01 13.61
CA VAL A 246 8.36 1.45 13.97
C VAL A 246 8.52 -0.04 14.26
N ARG A 247 8.18 -0.45 15.47
CA ARG A 247 8.30 -1.84 15.94
C ARG A 247 6.96 -2.56 15.78
N SER A 248 6.73 -3.14 14.61
CA SER A 248 5.54 -3.94 14.26
C SER A 248 5.92 -5.36 13.81
N HIS A 249 6.91 -5.95 14.50
CA HIS A 249 7.49 -7.23 14.10
C HIS A 249 6.46 -8.34 14.02
N ASP A 250 6.53 -9.17 12.97
CA ASP A 250 5.58 -10.25 12.70
C ASP A 250 4.08 -9.86 12.73
N ASN A 251 3.78 -8.56 12.61
CA ASN A 251 2.43 -7.99 12.54
C ASN A 251 2.22 -7.27 11.20
N TRP A 252 1.78 -8.03 10.19
CA TRP A 252 1.59 -7.50 8.83
C TRP A 252 0.56 -6.36 8.77
N LEU A 253 -0.48 -6.41 9.61
CA LEU A 253 -1.52 -5.39 9.67
C LEU A 253 -0.99 -4.09 10.29
N GLY A 254 -0.24 -4.22 11.40
CA GLY A 254 0.49 -3.12 12.03
C GLY A 254 1.44 -2.46 11.03
N ARG A 255 2.29 -3.26 10.36
CA ARG A 255 3.20 -2.78 9.30
C ARG A 255 2.47 -2.06 8.18
N LEU A 256 1.39 -2.64 7.65
CA LEU A 256 0.63 -2.03 6.56
C LEU A 256 0.09 -0.67 6.97
N ALA A 257 -0.51 -0.59 8.16
CA ALA A 257 -1.13 0.62 8.64
C ALA A 257 -0.11 1.70 8.99
N THR A 258 1.01 1.36 9.65
CA THR A 258 2.07 2.31 10.00
C THR A 258 2.82 2.79 8.76
N ALA A 259 3.16 1.90 7.81
CA ALA A 259 3.82 2.29 6.56
C ALA A 259 2.92 3.18 5.69
N SER A 260 1.63 2.87 5.61
CA SER A 260 0.67 3.72 4.88
C SER A 260 0.55 5.08 5.55
N LEU A 261 0.38 5.14 6.87
CA LEU A 261 0.24 6.42 7.58
C LEU A 261 1.54 7.24 7.52
N SER A 262 2.70 6.62 7.69
CA SER A 262 3.98 7.34 7.66
C SER A 262 4.24 7.97 6.29
N ALA A 263 3.97 7.24 5.21
CA ALA A 263 4.01 7.76 3.85
C ALA A 263 3.00 8.90 3.63
N GLN A 264 1.78 8.75 4.17
CA GLN A 264 0.72 9.77 4.09
C GLN A 264 1.07 11.06 4.86
N LEU A 265 1.81 10.94 5.97
CA LEU A 265 2.35 12.08 6.74
C LEU A 265 3.54 12.75 6.03
N GLY A 266 4.00 12.19 4.91
CA GLY A 266 5.10 12.72 4.10
C GLY A 266 6.48 12.24 4.54
N TYR A 267 6.56 11.29 5.48
CA TYR A 267 7.84 10.70 5.86
C TYR A 267 8.38 9.78 4.78
N ARG A 268 9.70 9.81 4.58
CA ARG A 268 10.38 8.76 3.82
C ARG A 268 10.30 7.48 4.64
N THR A 269 9.69 6.45 4.06
CA THR A 269 9.31 5.24 4.78
C THR A 269 10.00 4.04 4.13
N PHE A 270 10.83 3.33 4.88
CA PHE A 270 11.42 2.07 4.42
C PHE A 270 10.69 0.91 5.06
N VAL A 271 10.18 0.00 4.25
CA VAL A 271 9.59 -1.24 4.72
C VAL A 271 10.67 -2.31 4.73
N LEU A 272 10.91 -2.86 5.91
CA LEU A 272 12.01 -3.78 6.16
C LEU A 272 11.52 -5.24 6.06
N PRO A 273 12.35 -6.16 5.55
CA PRO A 273 12.06 -7.58 5.59
C PRO A 273 12.25 -8.13 7.01
N LYS A 274 11.71 -9.33 7.29
CA LYS A 274 11.83 -9.99 8.60
C LYS A 274 13.26 -10.06 9.15
N SER A 275 14.26 -10.21 8.28
CA SER A 275 15.67 -10.14 8.65
C SER A 275 16.26 -8.79 8.25
N LEU A 276 16.61 -7.97 9.23
CA LEU A 276 17.19 -6.65 8.99
C LEU A 276 18.62 -6.73 8.48
N CYS A 277 19.00 -5.82 7.58
CA CYS A 277 20.39 -5.55 7.23
C CYS A 277 20.66 -4.04 7.14
N TRP A 278 21.47 -3.53 8.08
CA TRP A 278 21.80 -2.10 8.15
C TRP A 278 22.57 -1.59 6.93
N THR A 279 23.40 -2.44 6.31
CA THR A 279 24.07 -2.11 5.05
C THR A 279 23.05 -1.92 3.92
N CYS A 280 22.06 -2.84 3.79
CA CYS A 280 21.00 -2.72 2.80
C CYS A 280 20.14 -1.45 3.03
N VAL A 281 19.89 -1.09 4.29
CA VAL A 281 19.23 0.17 4.68
C VAL A 281 20.05 1.40 4.28
N ALA A 282 21.35 1.41 4.54
CA ALA A 282 22.25 2.50 4.18
C ALA A 282 22.34 2.71 2.67
N THR A 283 22.50 1.61 1.91
CA THR A 283 22.58 1.64 0.45
C THR A 283 21.29 2.18 -0.17
N ALA A 284 20.12 1.72 0.32
CA ALA A 284 18.83 2.20 -0.14
C ALA A 284 18.66 3.72 0.10
N TRP A 285 19.08 4.21 1.27
CA TRP A 285 19.04 5.64 1.59
C TRP A 285 19.88 6.50 0.64
N VAL A 286 21.10 6.07 0.36
CA VAL A 286 22.03 6.80 -0.51
C VAL A 286 21.51 6.84 -1.94
N ASN A 287 21.04 5.71 -2.46
CA ASN A 287 20.46 5.62 -3.80
C ASN A 287 19.28 6.57 -3.99
N LEU A 288 18.45 6.75 -2.96
CA LEU A 288 17.33 7.69 -3.01
C LEU A 288 17.77 9.15 -2.95
N ARG A 289 18.79 9.47 -2.14
CA ARG A 289 19.25 10.84 -1.96
C ARG A 289 20.06 11.34 -3.16
N GLU A 290 20.91 10.48 -3.71
CA GLU A 290 21.92 10.85 -4.71
C GLU A 290 21.59 10.33 -6.12
N GLY A 291 20.56 9.49 -6.26
CA GLY A 291 20.15 8.86 -7.53
C GLY A 291 20.92 7.56 -7.83
N PRO A 292 20.42 6.71 -8.74
CA PRO A 292 21.11 5.49 -9.15
C PRO A 292 22.36 5.84 -9.95
N ALA A 293 23.51 5.79 -9.26
CA ALA A 293 24.89 5.99 -9.74
C ALA A 293 25.34 7.43 -10.01
N LEU A 294 25.94 8.05 -8.98
CA LEU A 294 27.28 8.59 -9.14
C LEU A 294 28.24 7.59 -8.51
N GLU A 295 29.32 7.27 -9.23
CA GLU A 295 30.35 6.27 -8.94
C GLU A 295 31.05 6.47 -7.58
N ARG A 296 30.33 6.23 -6.47
CA ARG A 296 30.95 5.77 -5.24
C ARG A 296 30.77 4.29 -5.20
N ASN A 297 31.89 3.61 -5.38
CA ASN A 297 31.91 2.17 -5.34
C ASN A 297 31.37 1.71 -3.98
N ALA A 298 30.56 0.65 -3.97
CA ALA A 298 30.03 0.02 -2.76
C ALA A 298 31.12 -0.31 -1.69
N TRP A 299 32.41 -0.29 -2.05
CA TRP A 299 33.53 -0.43 -1.12
C TRP A 299 33.76 0.76 -0.18
N GLU A 300 33.34 1.99 -0.49
CA GLU A 300 33.47 3.12 0.45
C GLU A 300 32.55 2.96 1.68
N PHE A 301 31.38 2.35 1.51
CA PHE A 301 30.48 2.01 2.62
C PHE A 301 31.01 0.88 3.51
N HIS A 302 31.88 0.01 2.98
CA HIS A 302 32.60 -0.96 3.82
C HIS A 302 33.65 -0.30 4.72
N GLN A 303 34.02 0.97 4.48
CA GLN A 303 34.99 1.72 5.28
C GLN A 303 34.36 2.78 6.19
N MET A 304 33.14 3.25 5.90
CA MET A 304 32.40 4.15 6.80
C MET A 304 31.90 3.42 8.04
N GLU A 305 32.08 4.02 9.22
CA GLU A 305 31.49 3.48 10.44
C GLU A 305 29.96 3.66 10.41
N ALA A 306 29.22 2.72 11.02
CA ALA A 306 27.75 2.78 11.03
C ALA A 306 27.21 4.09 11.68
N LYS A 307 27.98 4.74 12.55
CA LYS A 307 27.65 6.06 13.11
C LYS A 307 27.63 7.15 12.04
N GLU A 308 28.60 7.16 11.13
CA GLU A 308 28.68 8.14 10.05
C GLU A 308 27.53 7.97 9.04
N ILE A 309 27.08 6.73 8.84
CA ILE A 309 25.90 6.43 8.02
C ILE A 309 24.64 7.01 8.66
N LEU A 310 24.44 6.81 9.97
CA LEU A 310 23.25 7.31 10.69
C LEU A 310 23.16 8.83 10.70
N GLU A 311 24.29 9.53 10.75
CA GLU A 311 24.36 11.00 10.63
C GLU A 311 23.76 11.52 9.32
N LEU A 312 23.74 10.70 8.27
CA LEU A 312 23.20 11.07 6.95
C LEU A 312 21.70 10.80 6.80
N MET A 313 21.07 10.03 7.71
CA MET A 313 19.72 9.47 7.58
C MET A 313 18.62 10.28 8.27
N SER A 314 18.58 11.61 8.14
CA SER A 314 17.55 12.43 8.80
C SER A 314 16.18 12.32 8.14
N GLY A 315 15.10 12.22 8.93
CA GLY A 315 13.70 12.26 8.44
C GLY A 315 13.23 10.95 7.81
N LEU A 316 13.84 9.83 8.20
CA LEU A 316 13.53 8.49 7.71
C LEU A 316 12.73 7.71 8.76
N VAL A 317 11.69 7.01 8.34
CA VAL A 317 10.93 6.07 9.16
C VAL A 317 11.18 4.66 8.62
N LEU A 318 11.73 3.78 9.46
CA LEU A 318 11.93 2.37 9.21
C LEU A 318 10.75 1.60 9.81
N VAL A 319 10.02 0.85 8.99
CA VAL A 319 8.87 0.04 9.42
C VAL A 319 9.26 -1.43 9.40
N TYR A 320 9.22 -2.04 10.58
CA TYR A 320 9.68 -3.41 10.83
C TYR A 320 8.53 -4.34 11.22
#